data_AF-A0A9E0ZMQ2-F1
#
_entry.id   AF-A0A9E0ZMQ2-F1
#
_cell.length_a   1.000
_cell.length_b   1.000
_cell.length_c   1.000
_cell.angle_alpha   90.00
_cell.angle_beta   90.00
_cell.angle_gamma   90.00
#
_symmetry.space_group_name_H-M   'P 1'
#
loop_
_entity.id
_entity.type
_entity.pdbx_description
1 polymer ?
#
loop_
_entity_poly.entity_id
_entity_poly.type
_entity_poly.pdbx_seq_one_letter_code
_entity_poly.pdbx_strand_id
1 'polypeptide(L)'
;MESILQSIKKLIGITEDYTHFDADIIIYINSVFMILNQLGIGLPNGFSISDDTSTWTDYLPEDNKNFEAVKTYMYLKIKLIFDPPMSSAVMEAMKQMISELEWRLNAEAEK
;
A
#
# COMPACT_ATOMS: atom_id res chain seq x y z
N MET A 1 14.87 -2.32 -9.30
CA MET A 1 13.51 -1.84 -9.03
C MET A 1 13.00 -2.54 -7.79
N GLU A 2 12.22 -1.86 -6.96
CA GLU A 2 11.78 -2.36 -5.65
C GLU A 2 10.42 -3.08 -5.81
N SER A 3 10.36 -4.37 -5.45
CA SER A 3 9.13 -5.18 -5.53
C SER A 3 8.08 -4.72 -4.53
N ILE A 4 6.83 -4.56 -4.98
CA ILE A 4 5.73 -4.09 -4.12
C ILE A 4 5.45 -5.10 -3.01
N LEU A 5 5.32 -6.39 -3.36
CA LEU A 5 5.03 -7.44 -2.39
C LEU A 5 6.15 -7.54 -1.34
N GLN A 6 7.41 -7.55 -1.77
CA GLN A 6 8.54 -7.69 -0.86
C GLN A 6 8.69 -6.45 0.06
N SER A 7 8.44 -5.23 -0.44
CA SER A 7 8.40 -4.03 0.40
C SER A 7 7.35 -4.14 1.49
N ILE A 8 6.13 -4.56 1.15
CA ILE A 8 5.04 -4.69 2.13
C ILE A 8 5.35 -5.78 3.14
N LYS A 9 5.82 -6.96 2.69
CA LYS A 9 6.26 -8.06 3.58
C LYS A 9 7.28 -7.57 4.60
N LYS A 10 8.32 -6.88 4.13
CA LYS A 10 9.34 -6.29 4.98
C LYS A 10 8.77 -5.33 6.03
N LEU A 11 7.83 -4.47 5.64
CA LEU A 11 7.23 -3.48 6.56
C LEU A 11 6.31 -4.11 7.61
N ILE A 12 5.65 -5.23 7.30
CA ILE A 12 4.81 -5.96 8.27
C ILE A 12 5.59 -7.01 9.08
N GLY A 13 6.89 -7.19 8.80
CA GLY A 13 7.80 -8.06 9.56
C GLY A 13 7.91 -9.49 9.04
N ILE A 14 7.55 -9.73 7.77
CA ILE A 14 7.66 -11.03 7.10
C ILE A 14 8.91 -11.03 6.21
N THR A 15 9.70 -12.09 6.29
CA THR A 15 10.89 -12.27 5.46
C THR A 15 10.51 -12.66 4.03
N GLU A 16 11.37 -12.33 3.07
CA GLU A 16 11.07 -12.52 1.64
C GLU A 16 10.84 -13.99 1.28
N ASP A 17 11.58 -14.91 1.93
CA ASP A 17 11.52 -16.36 1.75
C ASP A 17 10.27 -17.02 2.34
N TYR A 18 9.54 -16.32 3.22
CA TYR A 18 8.33 -16.85 3.83
C TYR A 18 7.10 -16.54 2.97
N THR A 19 6.69 -17.50 2.15
CA THR A 19 5.65 -17.30 1.11
C THR A 19 4.22 -17.68 1.53
N HIS A 20 4.04 -18.17 2.76
CA HIS A 20 2.75 -18.72 3.22
C HIS A 20 1.61 -17.70 3.16
N PHE A 21 1.91 -16.42 3.36
CA PHE A 21 0.92 -15.32 3.35
C PHE A 21 0.90 -14.53 2.04
N ASP A 22 1.69 -14.90 1.03
CA ASP A 22 1.84 -14.07 -0.17
C ASP A 22 0.49 -13.87 -0.88
N ALA A 23 -0.31 -14.94 -1.00
CA ALA A 23 -1.65 -14.86 -1.60
C ALA A 23 -2.57 -13.87 -0.85
N ASP A 24 -2.58 -13.92 0.48
CA ASP A 24 -3.42 -13.05 1.30
C ASP A 24 -2.96 -11.59 1.20
N ILE A 25 -1.64 -11.35 1.27
CA ILE A 25 -1.06 -10.02 1.17
C ILE A 25 -1.32 -9.42 -0.22
N ILE A 26 -1.21 -10.22 -1.29
CA ILE A 26 -1.54 -9.79 -2.66
C ILE A 26 -3.01 -9.35 -2.75
N ILE A 27 -3.95 -10.08 -2.16
CA ILE A 27 -5.37 -9.71 -2.14
C ILE A 27 -5.58 -8.36 -1.46
N TYR A 28 -4.89 -8.11 -0.34
CA TYR A 28 -4.99 -6.83 0.37
C TYR A 28 -4.34 -5.68 -0.41
N ILE A 29 -3.17 -5.91 -1.01
CA ILE A 29 -2.49 -4.95 -1.89
C ILE A 29 -3.42 -4.52 -3.03
N ASN A 30 -4.01 -5.49 -3.74
CA ASN A 30 -4.89 -5.23 -4.88
C ASN A 30 -6.16 -4.46 -4.47
N SER A 31 -6.67 -4.73 -3.27
CA SER A 31 -7.80 -3.97 -2.71
C SER A 31 -7.45 -2.51 -2.44
N VAL A 32 -6.23 -2.23 -1.97
CA VAL A 32 -5.75 -0.87 -1.75
C VAL A 32 -5.43 -0.15 -3.06
N PHE A 33 -4.93 -0.85 -4.09
CA PHE A 33 -4.78 -0.24 -5.43
C PHE A 33 -6.10 0.27 -6.00
N MET A 34 -7.19 -0.47 -5.80
CA MET A 34 -8.52 -0.02 -6.20
C MET A 34 -8.91 1.28 -5.49
N ILE A 35 -8.64 1.39 -4.19
CA ILE A 35 -8.90 2.62 -3.41
C ILE A 35 -8.04 3.77 -3.96
N LEU A 36 -6.74 3.57 -4.14
CA LEU A 36 -5.84 4.60 -4.67
C LEU A 36 -6.27 5.08 -6.06
N ASN A 37 -6.71 4.18 -6.93
CA ASN A 37 -7.26 4.55 -8.24
C ASN A 37 -8.51 5.43 -8.11
N GLN A 38 -9.43 5.11 -7.19
CA GLN A 38 -10.60 5.95 -6.90
C GLN A 38 -10.21 7.36 -6.40
N LEU A 39 -9.06 7.50 -5.75
CA LEU A 39 -8.51 8.80 -5.35
C LEU A 39 -7.80 9.54 -6.49
N GLY A 40 -7.74 8.96 -7.71
CA GLY A 40 -7.06 9.52 -8.87
C GLY A 40 -5.57 9.14 -8.98
N ILE A 41 -5.10 8.15 -8.22
CA ILE A 41 -3.68 7.81 -8.10
C ILE A 41 -3.36 6.48 -8.77
N GLY A 42 -2.31 6.49 -9.60
CA GLY A 42 -1.81 5.33 -10.32
C GLY A 42 -2.24 5.32 -11.78
N LEU A 43 -2.27 4.13 -12.39
CA LEU A 43 -2.56 3.99 -13.82
C LEU A 43 -4.05 4.12 -14.15
N PRO A 44 -4.43 4.70 -15.31
CA PRO A 44 -5.83 4.96 -15.68
C PRO A 44 -6.74 3.72 -15.72
N ASN A 45 -6.18 2.56 -16.06
CA ASN A 45 -6.91 1.29 -16.15
C ASN A 45 -6.82 0.47 -14.85
N GLY A 46 -6.28 1.05 -13.78
CA GLY A 46 -5.96 0.35 -12.55
C GLY A 46 -4.66 -0.43 -12.63
N PHE A 47 -4.35 -1.07 -11.50
CA PHE A 47 -3.13 -1.85 -11.32
C PHE A 47 -3.42 -3.00 -10.36
N SER A 48 -2.79 -4.15 -10.61
CA SER A 48 -2.89 -5.32 -9.75
C SER A 48 -1.64 -6.17 -9.90
N ILE A 49 -1.26 -6.86 -8.84
CA ILE A 49 -0.14 -7.79 -8.83
C ILE A 49 -0.63 -9.24 -8.68
N SER A 50 0.13 -10.17 -9.25
CA SER A 50 -0.09 -11.63 -9.13
C SER A 50 1.04 -12.35 -8.40
N ASP A 51 2.19 -11.69 -8.26
CA ASP A 51 3.44 -12.24 -7.76
C ASP A 51 4.36 -11.11 -7.25
N ASP A 52 5.62 -11.45 -6.95
CA ASP A 52 6.64 -10.53 -6.43
C ASP A 52 7.44 -9.80 -7.53
N THR A 53 7.13 -10.01 -8.81
CA THR A 53 7.87 -9.39 -9.91
C THR A 53 7.45 -7.95 -10.18
N SER A 54 6.24 -7.57 -9.78
CA SER A 54 5.69 -6.23 -9.96
C SER A 54 6.37 -5.22 -9.02
N THR A 55 6.79 -4.09 -9.57
CA THR A 55 7.61 -3.09 -8.87
C THR A 55 6.87 -1.78 -8.67
N TRP A 56 7.31 -0.99 -7.69
CA TRP A 56 6.74 0.34 -7.45
C TRP A 56 6.84 1.25 -8.68
N THR A 57 7.88 1.11 -9.49
CA THR A 57 8.08 1.86 -10.74
C THR A 57 7.08 1.48 -11.83
N ASP A 58 6.55 0.25 -11.81
CA ASP A 58 5.48 -0.17 -12.73
C ASP A 58 4.15 0.50 -12.40
N TYR A 59 3.93 0.83 -11.13
CA TYR A 59 2.71 1.47 -10.65
C TYR A 59 2.79 3.00 -10.61
N LEU A 60 3.92 3.55 -10.14
CA LEU A 60 4.23 4.97 -10.04
C LEU A 60 5.51 5.25 -10.83
N PRO A 61 5.39 5.65 -12.11
CA PRO A 61 6.56 5.99 -12.92
C PRO A 61 7.34 7.18 -12.34
N GLU A 62 8.65 7.27 -12.62
CA GLU A 62 9.61 8.17 -11.94
C GLU A 62 9.35 9.69 -12.12
N ASP A 63 8.49 10.07 -13.05
CA ASP A 63 8.02 11.43 -13.25
C ASP A 63 7.04 11.88 -12.14
N ASN A 64 6.43 10.92 -11.42
CA ASN A 64 5.45 11.15 -10.36
C ASN A 64 6.07 11.24 -8.96
N LYS A 65 7.03 12.17 -8.79
CA LYS A 65 7.96 12.26 -7.64
C LYS A 65 7.34 12.52 -6.25
N ASN A 66 6.04 12.78 -6.14
CA ASN A 66 5.39 13.19 -4.89
C ASN A 66 4.52 12.11 -4.21
N PHE A 67 4.52 10.87 -4.68
CA PHE A 67 3.60 9.83 -4.19
C PHE A 67 4.21 8.81 -3.23
N GLU A 68 5.34 9.10 -2.56
CA GLU A 68 5.94 8.13 -1.63
C GLU A 68 5.05 7.83 -0.41
N ALA A 69 4.13 8.76 -0.08
CA ALA A 69 3.05 8.55 0.87
C ALA A 69 2.14 7.35 0.53
N VAL A 70 2.07 6.94 -0.74
CA VAL A 70 1.33 5.75 -1.19
C VAL A 70 1.89 4.48 -0.57
N LYS A 71 3.22 4.34 -0.50
CA LYS A 71 3.84 3.15 0.10
C LYS A 71 3.47 3.05 1.59
N THR A 72 3.49 4.17 2.30
CA THR A 72 3.09 4.23 3.72
C THR A 72 1.60 3.94 3.90
N TYR A 73 0.74 4.51 3.06
CA TYR A 73 -0.71 4.24 3.08
C TYR A 73 -1.00 2.75 2.86
N MET A 74 -0.39 2.17 1.82
CA MET A 74 -0.48 0.75 1.48
C MET A 74 -0.08 -0.13 2.67
N TYR A 75 1.10 0.13 3.24
CA TYR A 75 1.59 -0.59 4.42
C TYR A 75 0.62 -0.50 5.60
N LEU A 76 0.18 0.70 5.98
CA LEU A 76 -0.66 0.87 7.18
C LEU A 76 -2.02 0.18 7.02
N LYS A 77 -2.63 0.25 5.82
CA LYS A 77 -3.89 -0.45 5.52
C LYS A 77 -3.72 -1.95 5.65
N ILE A 78 -2.66 -2.50 5.07
CA ILE A 78 -2.39 -3.94 5.10
C ILE A 78 -2.04 -4.39 6.51
N LYS A 79 -1.19 -3.66 7.23
CA LYS A 79 -0.84 -3.98 8.62
C LYS A 79 -2.08 -4.02 9.51
N LEU A 80 -2.99 -3.05 9.36
CA LEU A 80 -4.23 -2.99 10.15
C LEU A 80 -5.17 -4.16 9.86
N ILE A 81 -5.22 -4.68 8.63
CA ILE A 81 -6.09 -5.81 8.25
C ILE A 81 -5.45 -7.14 8.65
N PHE A 82 -4.15 -7.31 8.36
CA PHE A 82 -3.43 -8.57 8.51
C PHE A 82 -3.07 -8.88 9.97
N ASP A 83 -2.59 -7.88 10.71
CA ASP A 83 -2.15 -8.03 12.10
C ASP A 83 -2.52 -6.76 12.90
N PRO A 84 -3.81 -6.58 13.19
CA PRO A 84 -4.30 -5.41 13.91
C PRO A 84 -3.68 -5.32 15.30
N PRO A 85 -3.25 -4.12 15.74
CA PRO A 85 -2.70 -3.95 17.07
C PRO A 85 -3.76 -4.21 18.15
N MET A 86 -3.39 -4.98 19.19
CA MET A 86 -4.27 -5.24 20.34
C MET A 86 -4.56 -3.97 21.17
N SER A 87 -3.65 -2.99 21.12
CA SER A 87 -3.84 -1.71 21.80
C SER A 87 -4.80 -0.82 21.02
N SER A 88 -5.92 -0.46 21.65
CA SER A 88 -6.90 0.46 21.07
C SER A 88 -6.32 1.84 20.76
N ALA A 89 -5.39 2.34 21.58
CA ALA A 89 -4.71 3.61 21.35
C ALA A 89 -3.81 3.57 20.10
N VAL A 90 -3.09 2.45 19.89
CA VAL A 90 -2.25 2.27 18.69
C VAL A 90 -3.11 2.08 17.45
N MET A 91 -4.19 1.31 17.55
CA MET A 91 -5.16 1.13 16.46
C MET A 91 -5.75 2.47 16.02
N GLU A 92 -6.14 3.32 16.97
CA GLU A 92 -6.71 4.64 16.67
C GLU A 92 -5.69 5.57 16.02
N ALA A 93 -4.44 5.60 16.53
CA ALA A 93 -3.37 6.36 15.90
C ALA A 93 -3.10 5.90 14.46
N MET A 94 -3.10 4.58 14.21
CA MET A 94 -2.95 4.04 12.85
C MET A 94 -4.11 4.48 11.93
N LYS A 95 -5.36 4.41 12.41
CA LYS A 95 -6.52 4.87 11.64
C LYS A 95 -6.45 6.35 11.30
N GLN A 96 -6.04 7.19 12.26
CA GLN A 96 -5.87 8.63 12.03
C GLN A 96 -4.78 8.91 10.99
N MET A 97 -3.63 8.23 11.07
CA MET A 97 -2.59 8.35 10.04
C MET A 97 -3.08 7.90 8.65
N ILE A 98 -3.84 6.80 8.58
CA ILE A 98 -4.43 6.33 7.33
C ILE A 98 -5.37 7.39 6.75
N SER A 99 -6.27 7.96 7.56
CA SER A 99 -7.21 8.99 7.11
C SER A 99 -6.52 10.28 6.67
N GLU A 100 -5.48 10.71 7.39
CA GLU A 100 -4.68 11.86 7.00
C GLU A 100 -3.97 11.62 5.66
N LEU A 101 -3.32 10.46 5.49
CA LEU A 101 -2.67 10.09 4.24
C LEU A 101 -3.66 10.03 3.09
N GLU A 102 -4.83 9.45 3.29
CA GLU A 102 -5.90 9.38 2.28
C GLU A 102 -6.31 10.77 1.81
N TRP A 103 -6.53 11.69 2.74
CA TRP A 103 -6.87 13.07 2.43
C TRP A 103 -5.74 13.80 1.68
N ARG A 104 -4.49 13.65 2.14
CA ARG A 104 -3.32 14.29 1.50
C ARG A 104 -3.09 13.76 0.09
N LEU A 105 -3.22 12.46 -0.10
CA LEU A 105 -3.08 11.78 -1.37
C LEU A 105 -4.15 12.26 -2.36
N ASN A 106 -5.40 12.34 -1.93
CA ASN A 106 -6.49 12.89 -2.74
C ASN A 106 -6.23 14.36 -3.12
N ALA A 107 -5.81 15.20 -2.16
CA ALA A 107 -5.51 16.60 -2.42
C ALA A 107 -4.35 16.81 -3.42
N GLU A 108 -3.32 15.96 -3.39
CA GLU A 108 -2.22 16.01 -4.38
C GLU A 108 -2.67 15.48 -5.75
N ALA A 109 -3.59 14.52 -5.81
CA ALA A 109 -4.12 13.98 -7.07
C ALA A 109 -5.03 14.97 -7.82
N GLU A 110 -5.70 15.88 -7.11
CA GLU A 110 -6.56 16.92 -7.71
C GLU A 110 -5.79 18.14 -8.26
N LYS A 111 -4.49 18.22 -7.98
CA LYS A 111 -3.65 19.39 -8.26
C LYS A 111 -3.10 19.40 -9.69
#